data_AF-A0A7C5L3C3-F1
#
_entry.id   AF-A0A7C5L3C3-F1
#
_cell.length_a   1.000
_cell.length_b   1.000
_cell.length_c   1.000
_cell.angle_alpha   90.00
_cell.angle_beta   90.00
_cell.angle_gamma   90.00
#
_symmetry.space_group_name_H-M   'P 1'
#
loop_
_entity.id
_entity.type
_entity.pdbx_description
1 polymer ?
#
loop_
_entity_poly.entity_id
_entity_poly.type
_entity_poly.pdbx_seq_one_letter_code
_entity_poly.pdbx_strand_id
1 'polypeptide(L)'
;YGNRTISRDRKTPFDLFPPVQSLIPPRQTDNFQRNLALKYLQTKHATSFNIHDMANFDADWEILKVSGHGGIGHLDIFEDDAQAENWYSNPPRHQLMEVTDELGFSLKQFMTWFEEDIEVFIQTVGPTPSVGGAIPKLLLSIPKSGWDGRIGLPTREKTPGITDVVLKFEQSTRYPGIIELEMLTLEIHREAGYDVPRYWPCAFKGMPALAIERFDRDENNTPLCSESLYSILASGVPLNNHYDYRYDLIAQALDITPVNIVDDIRQAKQHLFERLIMAFLTGNGDLHLENLSITCCNNSRAFSKIYDPAPMRAYAQHDMLSVMPFGEYGETIDGSDTPVSLKQAVERFARSCGLSKTQTETIIENALSKTAEFNARVDQLKTVPDENKQRLIKQVELVRRKLQG
;
A
#
# COMPACT_ATOMS: atom_id res chain seq x y z
N TYR A 1 28.67 14.52 -6.54
CA TYR A 1 27.26 14.84 -6.23
C TYR A 1 27.16 16.33 -5.92
N GLY A 2 26.17 17.01 -6.50
CA GLY A 2 26.23 18.45 -6.80
C GLY A 2 26.12 19.41 -5.62
N ASN A 3 26.88 20.51 -5.67
CA ASN A 3 26.86 21.64 -4.74
C ASN A 3 25.62 22.55 -4.87
N ARG A 4 24.49 22.02 -5.37
CA ARG A 4 23.24 22.79 -5.52
C ARG A 4 22.22 22.26 -4.53
N THR A 5 21.93 23.07 -3.52
CA THR A 5 20.77 22.86 -2.65
C THR A 5 19.51 22.85 -3.50
N ILE A 6 18.73 21.77 -3.41
CA ILE A 6 17.41 21.69 -4.00
C ILE A 6 16.45 22.38 -3.02
N SER A 7 15.93 23.55 -3.39
CA SER A 7 14.91 24.25 -2.62
C SER A 7 13.52 23.85 -3.13
N ARG A 8 12.58 23.55 -2.21
CA ARG A 8 11.18 23.25 -2.51
C ARG A 8 10.30 24.07 -1.58
N ASP A 9 9.26 24.68 -2.13
CA ASP A 9 8.27 25.39 -1.33
C ASP A 9 7.50 24.39 -0.46
N ARG A 10 7.42 24.70 0.84
CA ARG A 10 6.58 23.97 1.79
C ARG A 10 5.11 24.12 1.39
N LYS A 11 4.36 23.01 1.38
CA LYS A 11 2.92 23.00 1.08
C LYS A 11 2.21 22.17 2.13
N THR A 12 0.97 22.52 2.47
CA THR A 12 0.20 21.83 3.52
C THR A 12 0.14 20.29 3.41
N PRO A 13 -0.03 19.65 2.23
CA PRO A 13 0.03 18.18 2.13
C PRO A 13 1.44 17.59 2.22
N PHE A 14 2.48 18.41 2.06
CA PHE A 14 3.89 18.03 2.10
C PHE A 14 4.70 19.08 2.84
N ASP A 15 4.68 19.00 4.17
CA ASP A 15 5.50 19.89 5.00
C ASP A 15 6.99 19.54 4.91
N LEU A 16 7.31 18.32 4.47
CA LEU A 16 8.65 17.81 4.20
C LEU A 16 8.82 17.41 2.73
N PHE A 17 10.06 17.05 2.35
CA PHE A 17 10.29 16.40 1.05
C PHE A 17 9.46 15.12 0.95
N PRO A 18 8.85 14.81 -0.21
CA PRO A 18 7.87 13.74 -0.31
C PRO A 18 8.33 12.35 0.16
N PRO A 19 9.56 11.91 -0.12
CA PRO A 19 10.05 10.64 0.42
C PRO A 19 10.06 10.62 1.95
N VAL A 20 10.47 11.72 2.59
CA VAL A 20 10.45 11.86 4.05
C VAL A 20 9.02 11.97 4.57
N GLN A 21 8.16 12.73 3.89
CA GLN A 21 6.74 12.85 4.26
C GLN A 21 6.02 11.50 4.25
N SER A 22 6.39 10.60 3.32
CA SER A 22 5.80 9.27 3.19
C SER A 22 6.08 8.32 4.36
N LEU A 23 7.09 8.63 5.17
CA LEU A 23 7.40 7.89 6.41
C LEU A 23 6.44 8.24 7.56
N ILE A 24 5.68 9.34 7.42
CA ILE A 24 4.78 9.83 8.46
C ILE A 24 3.37 9.28 8.21
N PRO A 25 2.78 8.59 9.21
CA PRO A 25 1.38 8.21 9.13
C PRO A 25 0.45 9.42 8.89
N PRO A 26 -0.50 9.32 7.93
CA PRO A 26 -1.41 10.41 7.58
C PRO A 26 -2.11 11.07 8.77
N ARG A 27 -2.35 12.38 8.67
CA ARG A 27 -2.96 13.22 9.74
C ARG A 27 -4.44 12.95 10.04
N GLN A 28 -5.05 11.92 9.46
CA GLN A 28 -6.44 11.59 9.76
C GLN A 28 -6.56 11.15 11.23
N THR A 29 -7.59 11.63 11.93
CA THR A 29 -7.76 11.40 13.38
C THR A 29 -8.02 9.93 13.71
N ASP A 30 -8.54 9.16 12.76
CA ASP A 30 -8.76 7.72 12.87
C ASP A 30 -7.56 6.88 12.38
N ASN A 31 -6.44 7.51 12.00
CA ASN A 31 -5.26 6.78 11.55
C ASN A 31 -4.57 6.05 12.72
N PHE A 32 -4.67 4.72 12.70
CA PHE A 32 -4.13 3.84 13.75
C PHE A 32 -2.66 4.08 14.07
N GLN A 33 -1.80 4.20 13.05
CA GLN A 33 -0.37 4.28 13.23
C GLN A 33 0.07 5.64 13.75
N ARG A 34 -0.60 6.71 13.29
CA ARG A 34 -0.39 8.04 13.83
C ARG A 34 -0.75 8.09 15.31
N ASN A 35 -1.93 7.59 15.67
CA ASN A 35 -2.41 7.59 17.05
C ASN A 35 -1.48 6.77 17.96
N LEU A 36 -0.96 5.65 17.46
CA LEU A 36 0.05 4.86 18.16
C LEU A 36 1.34 5.64 18.42
N ALA A 37 1.90 6.28 17.38
CA ALA A 37 3.13 7.07 17.51
C ALA A 37 2.94 8.27 18.46
N LEU A 38 1.82 8.96 18.36
CA LEU A 38 1.50 10.11 19.22
C LEU A 38 1.34 9.71 20.69
N LYS A 39 0.66 8.60 20.99
CA LYS A 39 0.54 8.14 22.37
C LYS A 39 1.89 7.67 22.93
N TYR A 40 2.77 7.11 22.11
CA TYR A 40 4.15 6.83 22.56
C TYR A 40 4.91 8.09 22.94
N LEU A 41 4.83 9.13 22.12
CA LEU A 41 5.45 10.41 22.43
C LEU A 41 4.91 10.99 23.74
N GLN A 42 3.60 10.87 24.01
CA GLN A 42 3.01 11.30 25.29
C GLN A 42 3.63 10.58 26.49
N THR A 43 3.79 9.25 26.39
CA THR A 43 4.35 8.43 27.48
C THR A 43 5.82 8.76 27.76
N LYS A 44 6.58 9.10 26.72
CA LYS A 44 8.00 9.47 26.83
C LYS A 44 8.22 10.90 27.31
N HIS A 45 7.33 11.83 26.97
CA HIS A 45 7.55 13.25 27.20
C HIS A 45 6.69 13.86 28.31
N ALA A 46 5.79 13.09 28.96
CA ALA A 46 4.99 13.35 30.17
C ALA A 46 4.20 14.69 30.31
N THR A 47 4.58 15.78 29.64
CA THR A 47 4.01 17.14 29.85
C THR A 47 4.05 18.07 28.63
N SER A 48 4.68 17.71 27.50
CA SER A 48 4.98 18.67 26.43
C SER A 48 4.09 18.61 25.18
N PHE A 49 3.28 17.57 25.01
CA PHE A 49 2.46 17.36 23.81
C PHE A 49 0.97 17.47 24.11
N ASN A 50 0.35 18.56 23.66
CA ASN A 50 -1.10 18.74 23.75
C ASN A 50 -1.80 17.98 22.60
N ILE A 51 -2.81 17.16 22.93
CA ILE A 51 -3.68 16.46 21.98
C ILE A 51 -4.33 17.41 20.96
N HIS A 52 -4.49 18.69 21.30
CA HIS A 52 -5.11 19.65 20.40
C HIS A 52 -4.19 20.15 19.26
N ASP A 53 -2.88 19.85 19.28
CA ASP A 53 -1.90 20.26 18.27
C ASP A 53 -1.53 19.14 17.25
N MET A 54 -2.31 18.05 17.22
CA MET A 54 -1.96 16.75 16.60
C MET A 54 -1.82 16.70 15.06
N ALA A 55 -2.06 17.79 14.33
CA ALA A 55 -2.02 17.83 12.87
C ALA A 55 -1.06 18.90 12.32
N ASN A 56 -0.01 19.23 13.07
CA ASN A 56 0.99 20.21 12.68
C ASN A 56 2.36 19.57 12.38
N PHE A 57 3.29 20.40 11.92
CA PHE A 57 4.64 19.99 11.56
C PHE A 57 5.46 19.48 12.74
N ASP A 58 5.31 20.08 13.92
CA ASP A 58 6.10 19.69 15.09
C ASP A 58 5.74 18.26 15.53
N ALA A 59 4.46 17.90 15.49
CA ALA A 59 4.01 16.53 15.71
C ALA A 59 4.60 15.55 14.68
N ASP A 60 4.58 15.92 13.40
CA ASP A 60 5.15 15.10 12.32
C ASP A 60 6.67 14.90 12.49
N TRP A 61 7.38 15.94 12.94
CA TRP A 61 8.81 15.89 13.20
C TRP A 61 9.15 14.96 14.36
N GLU A 62 8.43 15.04 15.48
CA GLU A 62 8.65 14.14 16.62
C GLU A 62 8.28 12.68 16.28
N ILE A 63 7.24 12.47 15.47
CA ILE A 63 6.92 11.13 14.95
C ILE A 63 8.09 10.57 14.13
N LEU A 64 8.73 11.38 13.28
CA LEU A 64 9.88 10.94 12.48
C LEU A 64 11.10 10.58 13.31
N LYS A 65 11.41 11.32 14.38
CA LYS A 65 12.56 10.98 15.25
C LYS A 65 12.43 9.59 15.85
N VAL A 66 11.20 9.21 16.17
CA VAL A 66 10.89 7.98 16.88
C VAL A 66 10.62 6.81 15.95
N SER A 67 9.93 7.06 14.84
CA SER A 67 9.42 6.03 13.94
C SER A 67 9.90 6.23 12.51
N GLY A 68 10.76 7.19 12.20
CA GLY A 68 11.23 7.43 10.84
C GLY A 68 12.25 6.41 10.33
N HIS A 69 12.54 5.34 11.07
CA HIS A 69 13.55 4.34 10.75
C HIS A 69 13.00 2.90 10.87
N GLY A 70 13.58 1.96 10.10
CA GLY A 70 13.14 0.55 10.07
C GLY A 70 11.83 0.29 9.31
N GLY A 71 11.24 1.35 8.76
CA GLY A 71 9.97 1.35 8.04
C GLY A 71 9.96 0.76 6.66
N ILE A 72 8.80 0.87 6.01
CA ILE A 72 8.61 0.59 4.57
C ILE A 72 9.49 1.54 3.76
N GLY A 73 10.12 1.00 2.72
CA GLY A 73 11.07 1.71 1.88
C GLY A 73 12.49 1.60 2.41
N HIS A 74 13.26 2.67 2.19
CA HIS A 74 14.72 2.64 2.23
C HIS A 74 15.35 3.80 3.00
N LEU A 75 14.54 4.74 3.48
CA LEU A 75 14.99 5.88 4.24
C LEU A 75 14.83 5.58 5.74
N ASP A 76 15.88 5.92 6.49
CA ASP A 76 15.81 6.01 7.94
C ASP A 76 16.07 7.47 8.34
N ILE A 77 15.25 7.99 9.24
CA ILE A 77 15.39 9.30 9.88
C ILE A 77 15.64 9.08 11.37
N PHE A 78 16.65 9.78 11.88
CA PHE A 78 17.02 9.80 13.30
C PHE A 78 17.07 11.25 13.78
N GLU A 79 16.95 11.44 15.09
CA GLU A 79 17.07 12.76 15.70
C GLU A 79 18.50 13.33 15.58
N ASP A 80 19.52 12.47 15.69
CA ASP A 80 20.92 12.85 15.61
C ASP A 80 21.80 11.70 15.09
N ASP A 81 23.05 12.03 14.74
CA ASP A 81 24.04 11.08 14.21
C ASP A 81 24.38 9.97 15.23
N ALA A 82 24.38 10.28 16.53
CA ALA A 82 24.73 9.29 17.56
C ALA A 82 23.66 8.19 17.66
N GLN A 83 22.37 8.54 17.54
CA GLN A 83 21.28 7.58 17.47
C GLN A 83 21.35 6.73 16.20
N ALA A 84 21.67 7.35 15.05
CA ALA A 84 21.88 6.64 13.80
C ALA A 84 23.05 5.65 13.89
N GLU A 85 24.21 6.10 14.36
CA GLU A 85 25.40 5.25 14.56
C GLU A 85 25.12 4.11 15.53
N ASN A 86 24.39 4.37 16.62
CA ASN A 86 24.00 3.34 17.57
C ASN A 86 23.03 2.32 16.95
N TRP A 87 22.02 2.77 16.20
CA TRP A 87 21.08 1.88 15.49
C TRP A 87 21.81 0.95 14.51
N TYR A 88 22.81 1.46 13.79
CA TYR A 88 23.58 0.68 12.83
C TYR A 88 24.66 -0.20 13.46
N SER A 89 25.29 0.23 14.56
CA SER A 89 26.37 -0.50 15.21
C SER A 89 25.87 -1.58 16.17
N ASN A 90 24.67 -1.39 16.73
CA ASN A 90 24.10 -2.25 17.76
C ASN A 90 22.69 -2.73 17.36
N PRO A 91 22.51 -3.40 16.21
CA PRO A 91 21.19 -3.91 15.85
C PRO A 91 20.74 -4.91 16.92
N PRO A 92 19.49 -4.82 17.41
CA PRO A 92 18.98 -5.74 18.40
C PRO A 92 18.95 -7.16 17.82
N ARG A 93 19.32 -8.15 18.64
CA ARG A 93 19.25 -9.55 18.23
C ARG A 93 17.82 -9.93 17.96
N HIS A 94 17.58 -10.50 16.78
CA HIS A 94 16.27 -10.97 16.40
C HIS A 94 15.83 -12.13 17.28
N GLN A 95 14.69 -11.97 17.96
CA GLN A 95 14.09 -13.03 18.77
C GLN A 95 12.63 -13.19 18.36
N LEU A 96 12.30 -14.40 17.93
CA LEU A 96 10.92 -14.80 17.72
C LEU A 96 10.34 -15.26 19.05
N MET A 97 9.23 -14.66 19.44
CA MET A 97 8.45 -15.01 20.62
C MET A 97 7.09 -15.56 20.21
N GLU A 98 6.60 -16.57 20.93
CA GLU A 98 5.24 -17.05 20.74
C GLU A 98 4.23 -15.96 21.12
N VAL A 99 3.18 -15.83 20.32
CA VAL A 99 2.03 -14.99 20.68
C VAL A 99 1.22 -15.74 21.75
N THR A 100 1.61 -15.58 23.01
CA THR A 100 0.93 -16.17 24.18
C THR A 100 -0.16 -15.26 24.75
N ASP A 101 -1.15 -15.84 25.44
CA ASP A 101 -2.16 -15.08 26.19
C ASP A 101 -1.57 -14.28 27.38
N GLU A 102 -0.39 -14.69 27.89
CA GLU A 102 0.35 -14.02 28.97
C GLU A 102 0.96 -12.66 28.59
N LEU A 103 0.91 -12.29 27.30
CA LEU A 103 1.02 -10.90 26.85
C LEU A 103 -0.29 -10.14 27.21
N GLY A 104 -0.67 -10.19 28.50
CA GLY A 104 -1.65 -9.40 29.26
C GLY A 104 -2.90 -8.80 28.59
N PHE A 105 -3.33 -9.27 27.42
CA PHE A 105 -4.34 -8.59 26.62
C PHE A 105 -5.18 -9.55 25.81
N SER A 106 -6.50 -9.54 26.04
CA SER A 106 -7.45 -10.13 25.10
C SER A 106 -7.65 -9.17 23.92
N LEU A 107 -7.55 -9.67 22.69
CA LEU A 107 -7.74 -8.84 21.49
C LEU A 107 -9.21 -8.42 21.28
N LYS A 108 -10.15 -9.05 22.01
CA LYS A 108 -11.52 -8.58 22.13
C LYS A 108 -11.58 -7.21 22.82
N GLN A 109 -10.69 -6.95 23.78
CA GLN A 109 -10.46 -5.63 24.37
C GLN A 109 -9.73 -4.70 23.38
N PHE A 110 -8.74 -5.18 22.61
CA PHE A 110 -8.00 -4.41 21.57
C PHE A 110 -8.91 -3.74 20.51
N MET A 111 -10.05 -4.34 20.16
CA MET A 111 -11.05 -3.73 19.26
C MET A 111 -12.05 -2.81 19.98
N THR A 112 -12.25 -2.95 21.30
CA THR A 112 -13.10 -2.05 22.11
C THR A 112 -12.32 -0.86 22.67
N TRP A 113 -11.02 -0.79 22.41
CA TRP A 113 -9.99 -0.02 23.13
C TRP A 113 -9.59 1.32 22.52
N PHE A 114 -10.50 2.00 21.82
CA PHE A 114 -10.17 3.24 21.10
C PHE A 114 -9.75 4.42 21.99
N GLU A 115 -9.72 4.31 23.34
CA GLU A 115 -9.41 5.45 24.22
C GLU A 115 -8.35 5.16 25.31
N GLU A 116 -8.27 3.99 25.96
CA GLU A 116 -7.63 3.95 27.29
C GLU A 116 -6.13 3.56 27.33
N ASP A 117 -5.61 2.53 26.64
CA ASP A 117 -4.32 1.96 27.11
C ASP A 117 -3.32 1.50 26.01
N ILE A 118 -3.12 2.32 24.97
CA ILE A 118 -2.05 2.15 23.95
C ILE A 118 -0.61 1.98 24.55
N GLU A 119 -0.39 2.32 25.82
CA GLU A 119 0.89 2.18 26.55
C GLU A 119 1.52 0.78 26.51
N VAL A 120 0.74 -0.29 26.67
CA VAL A 120 1.28 -1.67 26.76
C VAL A 120 1.65 -2.20 25.37
N PHE A 121 0.94 -1.77 24.33
CA PHE A 121 1.22 -2.15 22.95
C PHE A 121 2.51 -1.50 22.44
N ILE A 122 2.71 -0.24 22.79
CA ILE A 122 3.95 0.50 22.56
C ILE A 122 5.17 -0.19 23.17
N GLN A 123 5.06 -0.66 24.41
CA GLN A 123 6.17 -1.32 25.12
C GLN A 123 6.56 -2.66 24.49
N THR A 124 5.63 -3.29 23.76
CA THR A 124 5.83 -4.61 23.15
C THR A 124 6.29 -4.53 21.71
N VAL A 125 5.75 -3.60 20.92
CA VAL A 125 5.96 -3.54 19.46
C VAL A 125 6.78 -2.34 19.00
N GLY A 126 6.83 -1.27 19.80
CA GLY A 126 7.38 0.01 19.38
C GLY A 126 6.57 0.67 18.26
N PRO A 127 6.78 1.97 18.01
CA PRO A 127 6.16 2.68 16.90
C PRO A 127 6.90 2.35 15.60
N THR A 128 6.51 1.26 14.92
CA THR A 128 7.00 1.01 13.55
C THR A 128 6.21 1.83 12.54
N PRO A 129 6.86 2.63 11.68
CA PRO A 129 6.16 3.39 10.65
C PRO A 129 5.59 2.44 9.60
N SER A 130 4.46 2.81 9.01
CA SER A 130 4.06 2.24 7.73
C SER A 130 3.30 3.30 6.93
N VAL A 131 3.26 3.13 5.61
CA VAL A 131 2.58 4.09 4.73
C VAL A 131 1.15 3.63 4.44
N GLY A 132 0.24 4.61 4.50
CA GLY A 132 -1.09 4.64 3.85
C GLY A 132 -2.09 3.53 4.19
N GLY A 133 -3.36 3.72 3.80
CA GLY A 133 -4.39 2.67 3.79
C GLY A 133 -5.37 2.68 4.97
N ALA A 134 -6.62 2.34 4.68
CA ALA A 134 -7.73 2.31 5.65
C ALA A 134 -7.67 1.12 6.62
N ILE A 135 -6.88 0.09 6.28
CA ILE A 135 -6.75 -1.17 7.04
C ILE A 135 -5.57 -1.06 8.02
N PRO A 136 -5.74 -1.37 9.32
CA PRO A 136 -4.67 -1.30 10.30
C PRO A 136 -3.60 -2.32 9.96
N LYS A 137 -2.33 -1.92 10.09
CA LYS A 137 -1.20 -2.79 9.79
C LYS A 137 -0.03 -2.59 10.75
N LEU A 138 0.78 -3.64 10.90
CA LEU A 138 2.00 -3.64 11.70
C LEU A 138 3.16 -4.21 10.90
N LEU A 139 4.37 -3.75 11.21
CA LEU A 139 5.60 -4.36 10.71
C LEU A 139 6.11 -5.34 11.75
N LEU A 140 6.24 -6.60 11.36
CA LEU A 140 6.70 -7.69 12.23
C LEU A 140 7.65 -8.57 11.44
N SER A 141 8.24 -9.54 12.13
CA SER A 141 8.98 -10.62 11.50
C SER A 141 8.44 -11.96 11.97
N ILE A 142 8.49 -12.94 11.09
CA ILE A 142 7.96 -14.30 11.31
C ILE A 142 9.01 -15.32 10.82
N PRO A 143 8.87 -16.62 11.12
CA PRO A 143 9.70 -17.64 10.51
C PRO A 143 9.63 -17.59 8.97
N LYS A 144 10.76 -17.80 8.30
CA LYS A 144 10.86 -17.80 6.84
C LYS A 144 9.97 -18.85 6.16
N SER A 145 9.66 -19.92 6.89
CA SER A 145 8.71 -20.97 6.47
C SER A 145 7.26 -20.50 6.42
N GLY A 146 6.94 -19.38 7.07
CA GLY A 146 5.60 -18.82 7.17
C GLY A 146 5.12 -18.67 8.60
N TRP A 147 3.84 -18.30 8.74
CA TRP A 147 3.20 -18.08 10.02
C TRP A 147 3.11 -19.37 10.85
N ASP A 148 3.69 -19.39 12.04
CA ASP A 148 3.53 -20.47 13.03
C ASP A 148 3.10 -19.96 14.42
N GLY A 149 2.66 -18.70 14.49
CA GLY A 149 2.27 -18.05 15.75
C GLY A 149 3.43 -17.39 16.49
N ARG A 150 4.67 -17.45 16.00
CA ARG A 150 5.79 -16.67 16.53
C ARG A 150 6.00 -15.38 15.76
N ILE A 151 6.29 -14.30 16.49
CA ILE A 151 6.56 -12.98 15.95
C ILE A 151 7.85 -12.39 16.52
N GLY A 152 8.49 -11.49 15.79
CA GLY A 152 9.58 -10.65 16.26
C GLY A 152 9.40 -9.22 15.74
N LEU A 153 10.21 -8.30 16.24
CA LEU A 153 10.30 -6.96 15.67
C LEU A 153 11.27 -6.97 14.49
N PRO A 154 10.99 -6.24 13.40
CA PRO A 154 11.92 -6.10 12.30
C PRO A 154 13.27 -5.57 12.81
N THR A 155 14.35 -6.24 12.41
CA THR A 155 15.72 -5.87 12.78
C THR A 155 16.57 -5.78 11.53
N ARG A 156 17.52 -4.83 11.48
CA ARG A 156 18.51 -4.77 10.41
C ARG A 156 19.60 -5.85 10.51
N GLU A 157 19.68 -6.60 11.62
CA GLU A 157 20.57 -7.76 11.71
C GLU A 157 20.04 -8.89 10.82
N LYS A 158 20.84 -9.31 9.84
CA LYS A 158 20.55 -10.49 9.02
C LYS A 158 20.43 -11.70 9.93
N THR A 159 19.20 -12.19 10.09
CA THR A 159 18.92 -13.37 10.89
C THR A 159 18.41 -14.50 10.00
N PRO A 160 19.19 -15.60 9.86
CA PRO A 160 18.76 -16.76 9.08
C PRO A 160 17.43 -17.33 9.59
N GLY A 161 16.56 -17.72 8.65
CA GLY A 161 15.30 -18.40 9.00
C GLY A 161 14.16 -17.48 9.40
N ILE A 162 14.30 -16.17 9.24
CA ILE A 162 13.25 -15.16 9.49
C ILE A 162 12.93 -14.40 8.20
N THR A 163 11.73 -13.82 8.14
CA THR A 163 11.30 -12.89 7.10
C THR A 163 10.48 -11.75 7.71
N ASP A 164 10.66 -10.54 7.19
CA ASP A 164 9.83 -9.40 7.61
C ASP A 164 8.51 -9.38 6.85
N VAL A 165 7.45 -8.96 7.53
CA VAL A 165 6.09 -8.93 7.00
C VAL A 165 5.36 -7.64 7.36
N VAL A 166 4.39 -7.28 6.53
CA VAL A 166 3.30 -6.37 6.87
C VAL A 166 2.13 -7.23 7.32
N LEU A 167 1.76 -7.15 8.60
CA LEU A 167 0.59 -7.83 9.15
C LEU A 167 -0.63 -6.91 9.00
N LYS A 168 -1.56 -7.24 8.10
CA LYS A 168 -2.82 -6.51 7.89
C LYS A 168 -3.95 -7.16 8.69
N PHE A 169 -4.71 -6.35 9.43
CA PHE A 169 -5.80 -6.82 10.27
C PHE A 169 -7.16 -6.64 9.60
N GLU A 170 -8.03 -7.64 9.73
CA GLU A 170 -9.41 -7.47 9.26
C GLU A 170 -10.18 -6.47 10.14
N GLN A 171 -10.74 -5.42 9.53
CA GLN A 171 -11.76 -4.59 10.17
C GLN A 171 -13.14 -5.21 9.97
N SER A 172 -13.46 -6.33 10.61
CA SER A 172 -14.66 -7.12 10.30
C SER A 172 -15.98 -6.35 10.43
N THR A 173 -16.03 -5.25 11.16
CA THR A 173 -17.22 -4.38 11.25
C THR A 173 -17.42 -3.49 10.01
N ARG A 174 -16.32 -3.04 9.39
CA ARG A 174 -16.33 -2.08 8.26
C ARG A 174 -16.11 -2.78 6.91
N TYR A 175 -15.26 -3.80 6.91
CA TYR A 175 -14.82 -4.56 5.73
C TYR A 175 -14.80 -6.08 6.03
N PRO A 176 -15.97 -6.68 6.32
CA PRO A 176 -16.05 -8.13 6.60
C PRO A 176 -15.54 -8.98 5.43
N GLY A 177 -14.62 -9.89 5.72
CA GLY A 177 -14.04 -10.82 4.75
C GLY A 177 -13.02 -10.19 3.78
N ILE A 178 -12.53 -8.98 4.04
CA ILE A 178 -11.55 -8.32 3.17
C ILE A 178 -10.25 -9.11 3.00
N ILE A 179 -9.86 -9.90 4.00
CA ILE A 179 -8.67 -10.75 3.92
C ILE A 179 -8.84 -11.85 2.87
N GLU A 180 -9.97 -12.57 2.87
CA GLU A 180 -10.24 -13.59 1.84
C GLU A 180 -10.32 -12.97 0.44
N LEU A 181 -10.88 -11.76 0.34
CA LEU A 181 -10.95 -11.01 -0.91
C LEU A 181 -9.57 -10.59 -1.43
N GLU A 182 -8.70 -10.04 -0.59
CA GLU A 182 -7.33 -9.65 -0.97
C GLU A 182 -6.48 -10.89 -1.33
N MET A 183 -6.63 -12.00 -0.60
CA MET A 183 -5.97 -13.26 -0.94
C MET A 183 -6.40 -13.76 -2.33
N LEU A 184 -7.71 -13.77 -2.61
CA LEU A 184 -8.22 -14.17 -3.92
C LEU A 184 -7.64 -13.31 -5.04
N THR A 185 -7.59 -11.99 -4.87
CA THR A 185 -7.04 -11.12 -5.90
C THR A 185 -5.53 -11.27 -6.04
N LEU A 186 -4.77 -11.49 -4.95
CA LEU A 186 -3.35 -11.83 -5.02
C LEU A 186 -3.12 -13.14 -5.81
N GLU A 187 -3.93 -14.18 -5.58
CA GLU A 187 -3.85 -15.43 -6.36
C GLU A 187 -4.15 -15.21 -7.84
N ILE A 188 -5.21 -14.48 -8.17
CA ILE A 188 -5.59 -14.18 -9.56
C ILE A 188 -4.46 -13.42 -10.28
N HIS A 189 -3.81 -12.47 -9.62
CA HIS A 189 -2.63 -11.80 -10.20
C HIS A 189 -1.46 -12.77 -10.40
N ARG A 190 -1.20 -13.67 -9.44
CA ARG A 190 -0.15 -14.69 -9.58
C ARG A 190 -0.42 -15.64 -10.75
N GLU A 191 -1.65 -16.14 -10.89
CA GLU A 191 -2.11 -17.02 -11.98
C GLU A 191 -2.08 -16.32 -13.36
N ALA A 192 -2.25 -14.99 -13.36
CA ALA A 192 -2.08 -14.14 -14.54
C ALA A 192 -0.60 -13.89 -14.90
N GLY A 193 0.35 -14.31 -14.06
CA GLY A 193 1.79 -14.20 -14.30
C GLY A 193 2.46 -12.96 -13.71
N TYR A 194 1.76 -12.19 -12.87
CA TYR A 194 2.35 -11.05 -12.17
C TYR A 194 3.13 -11.49 -10.94
N ASP A 195 4.18 -10.72 -10.62
CA ASP A 195 4.89 -10.90 -9.36
C ASP A 195 4.06 -10.31 -8.20
N VAL A 196 3.81 -11.13 -7.19
CA VAL A 196 3.07 -10.79 -5.96
C VAL A 196 3.90 -11.24 -4.76
N PRO A 197 3.78 -10.59 -3.60
CA PRO A 197 4.45 -11.05 -2.39
C PRO A 197 3.94 -12.45 -1.97
N ARG A 198 4.79 -13.20 -1.25
CA ARG A 198 4.28 -14.33 -0.46
C ARG A 198 3.41 -13.77 0.64
N TYR A 199 2.43 -14.55 1.05
CA TYR A 199 1.53 -14.16 2.12
C TYR A 199 1.05 -15.38 2.87
N TRP A 200 0.58 -15.18 4.10
CA TRP A 200 0.06 -16.21 4.96
C TRP A 200 -1.23 -15.73 5.65
N PRO A 201 -2.39 -16.37 5.41
CA PRO A 201 -3.55 -16.14 6.24
C PRO A 201 -3.22 -16.58 7.66
N CYS A 202 -3.59 -15.75 8.63
CA CYS A 202 -3.29 -16.03 10.02
C CYS A 202 -4.37 -15.48 10.93
N ALA A 203 -4.25 -15.82 12.21
CA ALA A 203 -5.00 -15.17 13.27
C ALA A 203 -3.99 -14.57 14.25
N PHE A 204 -4.09 -13.28 14.49
CA PHE A 204 -3.35 -12.63 15.56
C PHE A 204 -4.30 -12.49 16.74
N LYS A 205 -4.03 -13.19 17.85
CA LYS A 205 -4.90 -13.22 19.05
C LYS A 205 -6.41 -13.37 18.72
N GLY A 206 -6.74 -14.26 17.78
CA GLY A 206 -8.11 -14.55 17.36
C GLY A 206 -8.73 -13.60 16.33
N MET A 207 -8.06 -12.53 15.93
CA MET A 207 -8.49 -11.66 14.84
C MET A 207 -7.92 -12.16 13.51
N PRO A 208 -8.76 -12.31 12.46
CA PRO A 208 -8.29 -12.61 11.12
C PRO A 208 -7.28 -11.56 10.63
N ALA A 209 -6.17 -12.02 10.09
CA ALA A 209 -5.11 -11.18 9.57
C ALA A 209 -4.42 -11.83 8.36
N LEU A 210 -3.70 -11.01 7.62
CA LEU A 210 -2.88 -11.42 6.49
C LEU A 210 -1.45 -10.94 6.72
N ALA A 211 -0.53 -11.87 6.92
CA ALA A 211 0.89 -11.56 6.96
C ALA A 211 1.41 -11.54 5.51
N ILE A 212 1.86 -10.39 5.03
CA ILE A 212 2.36 -10.21 3.66
C ILE A 212 3.86 -10.00 3.73
N GLU A 213 4.63 -10.81 3.01
CA GLU A 213 6.09 -10.66 2.92
C GLU A 213 6.46 -9.27 2.39
N ARG A 214 7.38 -8.63 3.10
CA ARG A 214 8.00 -7.39 2.65
C ARG A 214 8.94 -7.67 1.48
N PHE A 215 8.70 -6.95 0.38
CA PHE A 215 9.50 -7.04 -0.86
C PHE A 215 10.38 -5.81 -1.08
N ASP A 216 10.41 -4.89 -0.12
CA ASP A 216 11.35 -3.77 -0.03
C ASP A 216 12.60 -4.14 0.79
N ARG A 217 12.91 -5.44 0.83
CA ARG A 217 14.03 -6.06 1.52
C ARG A 217 14.70 -7.07 0.60
N ASP A 218 16.02 -7.16 0.64
CA ASP A 218 16.78 -8.21 -0.04
C ASP A 218 16.80 -9.51 0.81
N GLU A 219 17.48 -10.54 0.32
CA GLU A 219 17.65 -11.83 1.02
C GLU A 219 18.40 -11.74 2.36
N ASN A 220 19.02 -10.60 2.64
CA ASN A 220 19.75 -10.28 3.86
C ASN A 220 18.96 -9.37 4.80
N ASN A 221 17.67 -9.09 4.50
CA ASN A 221 16.84 -8.07 5.15
C ASN A 221 17.40 -6.65 5.04
N THR A 222 18.26 -6.39 4.05
CA THR A 222 18.74 -5.05 3.72
C THR A 222 17.65 -4.29 2.95
N PRO A 223 17.32 -3.04 3.32
CA PRO A 223 16.36 -2.24 2.57
C PRO A 223 16.74 -2.08 1.09
N LEU A 224 15.79 -2.35 0.20
CA LEU A 224 15.88 -2.03 -1.22
C LEU A 224 15.36 -0.61 -1.43
N CYS A 225 15.99 0.17 -2.32
CA CYS A 225 15.43 1.47 -2.71
C CYS A 225 14.05 1.25 -3.33
N SER A 226 13.01 1.71 -2.63
CA SER A 226 11.62 1.51 -3.00
C SER A 226 10.85 2.76 -2.60
N GLU A 227 10.06 3.28 -3.55
CA GLU A 227 9.26 4.50 -3.38
C GLU A 227 7.93 4.36 -4.11
N SER A 228 6.85 4.87 -3.51
CA SER A 228 5.55 4.94 -4.19
C SER A 228 5.57 6.01 -5.29
N LEU A 229 4.71 5.85 -6.30
CA LEU A 229 4.51 6.88 -7.31
C LEU A 229 4.00 8.18 -6.68
N TYR A 230 3.31 8.11 -5.54
CA TYR A 230 2.89 9.30 -4.81
C TYR A 230 4.08 10.15 -4.38
N SER A 231 5.05 9.54 -3.70
CA SER A 231 6.28 10.18 -3.26
C SER A 231 7.13 10.70 -4.43
N ILE A 232 7.30 9.86 -5.47
CA ILE A 232 8.07 10.21 -6.67
C ILE A 232 7.47 11.42 -7.39
N LEU A 233 6.16 11.38 -7.70
CA LEU A 233 5.49 12.43 -8.46
C LEU A 233 5.33 13.72 -7.65
N ALA A 234 5.03 13.63 -6.35
CA ALA A 234 4.94 14.80 -5.46
C ALA A 234 6.24 15.60 -5.35
N SER A 235 7.37 15.00 -5.76
CA SER A 235 8.67 15.68 -5.79
C SER A 235 8.78 16.67 -6.96
N GLY A 236 8.01 16.47 -8.03
CA GLY A 236 7.98 17.35 -9.20
C GLY A 236 6.62 18.02 -9.50
N VAL A 237 5.52 17.47 -8.96
CA VAL A 237 4.14 17.89 -9.23
C VAL A 237 3.44 18.24 -7.92
N PRO A 238 2.64 19.33 -7.86
CA PRO A 238 1.86 19.66 -6.67
C PRO A 238 0.65 18.75 -6.52
N LEU A 239 0.81 17.64 -5.79
CA LEU A 239 -0.29 16.74 -5.44
C LEU A 239 -0.90 17.11 -4.10
N ASN A 240 -2.23 17.04 -3.97
CA ASN A 240 -2.93 17.27 -2.71
C ASN A 240 -3.10 16.00 -1.87
N ASN A 241 -3.20 14.84 -2.51
CA ASN A 241 -3.39 13.54 -1.87
C ASN A 241 -2.99 12.41 -2.86
N HIS A 242 -3.04 11.16 -2.40
CA HIS A 242 -2.66 9.98 -3.17
C HIS A 242 -3.58 9.57 -4.34
N TYR A 243 -4.75 10.19 -4.52
CA TYR A 243 -5.64 10.01 -5.68
C TYR A 243 -5.63 11.21 -6.65
N ASP A 244 -4.89 12.27 -6.32
CA ASP A 244 -4.85 13.54 -7.06
C ASP A 244 -3.97 13.49 -8.32
N TYR A 245 -4.22 12.49 -9.18
CA TYR A 245 -3.50 12.34 -10.44
C TYR A 245 -4.28 11.49 -11.44
N ARG A 246 -3.80 11.40 -12.68
CA ARG A 246 -4.44 10.63 -13.76
C ARG A 246 -3.50 9.57 -14.30
N TYR A 247 -4.04 8.41 -14.64
CA TYR A 247 -3.24 7.31 -15.21
C TYR A 247 -2.52 7.71 -16.50
N ASP A 248 -3.18 8.48 -17.38
CA ASP A 248 -2.58 9.02 -18.61
C ASP A 248 -1.34 9.88 -18.32
N LEU A 249 -1.40 10.67 -17.24
CA LEU A 249 -0.30 11.53 -16.83
C LEU A 249 0.84 10.74 -16.21
N ILE A 250 0.58 9.60 -15.56
CA ILE A 250 1.65 8.68 -15.13
C ILE A 250 2.39 8.16 -16.35
N ALA A 251 1.64 7.66 -17.35
CA ALA A 251 2.21 7.15 -18.60
C ALA A 251 3.05 8.22 -19.32
N GLN A 252 2.60 9.47 -19.33
CA GLN A 252 3.35 10.61 -19.87
C GLN A 252 4.58 10.96 -19.03
N ALA A 253 4.46 10.98 -17.70
CA ALA A 253 5.54 11.31 -16.79
C ALA A 253 6.74 10.36 -16.96
N LEU A 254 6.49 9.08 -17.26
CA LEU A 254 7.54 8.10 -17.58
C LEU A 254 8.33 8.46 -18.85
N ASP A 255 7.73 9.16 -19.82
CA ASP A 255 8.40 9.55 -21.07
C ASP A 255 9.23 10.84 -20.93
N ILE A 256 8.73 11.81 -20.15
CA ILE A 256 9.23 13.21 -20.20
C ILE A 256 10.07 13.62 -18.99
N THR A 257 10.09 12.81 -17.93
CA THR A 257 10.82 13.13 -16.70
C THR A 257 12.34 13.27 -16.97
N PRO A 258 13.01 14.29 -16.40
CA PRO A 258 14.47 14.40 -16.48
C PRO A 258 15.19 13.38 -15.58
N VAL A 259 14.47 12.75 -14.65
CA VAL A 259 14.99 11.72 -13.76
C VAL A 259 14.50 10.37 -14.26
N ASN A 260 15.43 9.43 -14.46
CA ASN A 260 15.05 8.09 -14.88
C ASN A 260 14.32 7.33 -13.75
N ILE A 261 12.99 7.20 -13.89
CA ILE A 261 12.12 6.51 -12.92
C ILE A 261 12.18 4.99 -13.12
N VAL A 262 12.20 4.51 -14.37
CA VAL A 262 12.19 3.09 -14.74
C VAL A 262 13.15 2.86 -15.91
N ASP A 263 13.82 1.71 -15.95
CA ASP A 263 14.80 1.47 -17.02
C ASP A 263 14.17 1.02 -18.35
N ASP A 264 13.04 0.29 -18.32
CA ASP A 264 12.24 -0.04 -19.50
C ASP A 264 10.89 0.68 -19.47
N ILE A 265 10.84 1.85 -20.09
CA ILE A 265 9.64 2.71 -20.16
C ILE A 265 8.49 1.98 -20.87
N ARG A 266 8.77 1.21 -21.93
CA ARG A 266 7.73 0.52 -22.70
C ARG A 266 7.07 -0.56 -21.84
N GLN A 267 7.89 -1.38 -21.17
CA GLN A 267 7.41 -2.40 -20.26
C GLN A 267 6.65 -1.77 -19.09
N ALA A 268 7.15 -0.68 -18.51
CA ALA A 268 6.49 0.01 -17.41
C ALA A 268 5.10 0.57 -17.79
N LYS A 269 4.97 1.17 -18.98
CA LYS A 269 3.69 1.68 -19.49
C LYS A 269 2.70 0.55 -19.81
N GLN A 270 3.18 -0.56 -20.38
CA GLN A 270 2.36 -1.75 -20.56
C GLN A 270 1.90 -2.32 -19.21
N HIS A 271 2.80 -2.43 -18.23
CA HIS A 271 2.48 -2.91 -16.88
C HIS A 271 1.44 -2.02 -16.20
N LEU A 272 1.55 -0.70 -16.32
CA LEU A 272 0.56 0.24 -15.79
C LEU A 272 -0.83 0.02 -16.42
N PHE A 273 -0.89 -0.20 -17.73
CA PHE A 273 -2.14 -0.52 -18.43
C PHE A 273 -2.74 -1.84 -17.95
N GLU A 274 -1.92 -2.89 -17.90
CA GLU A 274 -2.29 -4.22 -17.40
C GLU A 274 -2.83 -4.18 -15.97
N ARG A 275 -2.17 -3.45 -15.06
CA ARG A 275 -2.60 -3.24 -13.67
C ARG A 275 -4.00 -2.64 -13.58
N LEU A 276 -4.30 -1.65 -14.41
CA LEU A 276 -5.63 -1.01 -14.42
C LEU A 276 -6.71 -1.95 -14.97
N ILE A 277 -6.42 -2.71 -16.03
CA ILE A 277 -7.36 -3.71 -16.57
C ILE A 277 -7.64 -4.81 -15.53
N MET A 278 -6.61 -5.32 -14.87
CA MET A 278 -6.78 -6.30 -13.79
C MET A 278 -7.59 -5.74 -12.62
N ALA A 279 -7.37 -4.47 -12.24
CA ALA A 279 -8.14 -3.80 -11.20
C ALA A 279 -9.64 -3.74 -11.56
N PHE A 280 -9.98 -3.40 -12.81
CA PHE A 280 -11.36 -3.42 -13.29
C PHE A 280 -12.00 -4.82 -13.25
N LEU A 281 -11.26 -5.84 -13.68
CA LEU A 281 -11.74 -7.22 -13.79
C LEU A 281 -11.79 -7.97 -12.46
N THR A 282 -11.19 -7.41 -11.41
CA THR A 282 -11.25 -7.93 -10.03
C THR A 282 -12.06 -7.05 -9.09
N GLY A 283 -12.55 -5.89 -9.55
CA GLY A 283 -13.31 -4.96 -8.73
C GLY A 283 -12.46 -4.19 -7.71
N ASN A 284 -11.15 -4.06 -7.95
CA ASN A 284 -10.30 -3.14 -7.21
C ASN A 284 -10.52 -1.72 -7.74
N GLY A 285 -11.38 -0.95 -7.07
CA GLY A 285 -11.60 0.47 -7.36
C GLY A 285 -10.54 1.39 -6.77
N ASP A 286 -9.68 0.90 -5.88
CA ASP A 286 -8.80 1.69 -4.99
C ASP A 286 -7.33 1.64 -5.41
N LEU A 287 -7.05 1.42 -6.70
CA LEU A 287 -5.70 1.52 -7.24
C LEU A 287 -5.31 3.01 -7.32
N HIS A 288 -4.63 3.50 -6.29
CA HIS A 288 -4.12 4.88 -6.18
C HIS A 288 -2.58 4.94 -6.22
N LEU A 289 -1.98 6.13 -6.16
CA LEU A 289 -0.53 6.32 -6.31
C LEU A 289 0.31 5.63 -5.24
N GLU A 290 -0.22 5.44 -4.03
CA GLU A 290 0.47 4.67 -2.98
C GLU A 290 0.41 3.15 -3.16
N ASN A 291 -0.40 2.65 -4.09
CA ASN A 291 -0.48 1.22 -4.42
C ASN A 291 0.39 0.86 -5.65
N LEU A 292 1.14 1.83 -6.17
CA LEU A 292 2.05 1.68 -7.29
C LEU A 292 3.43 2.14 -6.82
N SER A 293 4.41 1.23 -6.74
CA SER A 293 5.78 1.58 -6.33
C SER A 293 6.79 1.22 -7.39
N ILE A 294 7.90 1.94 -7.36
CA ILE A 294 9.11 1.64 -8.10
C ILE A 294 10.13 1.08 -7.11
N THR A 295 10.78 -0.02 -7.47
CA THR A 295 11.87 -0.59 -6.69
C THR A 295 13.15 -0.64 -7.52
N CYS A 296 14.29 -0.49 -6.86
CA CYS A 296 15.62 -0.67 -7.43
C CYS A 296 16.18 -2.00 -6.91
N CYS A 297 16.22 -3.01 -7.76
CA CYS A 297 16.79 -4.32 -7.45
C CYS A 297 17.85 -4.66 -8.50
N ASN A 298 19.03 -5.11 -8.08
CA ASN A 298 20.14 -5.48 -8.98
C ASN A 298 20.48 -4.39 -10.02
N ASN A 299 20.49 -3.12 -9.59
CA ASN A 299 20.68 -1.93 -10.44
C ASN A 299 19.63 -1.74 -11.55
N SER A 300 18.47 -2.41 -11.45
CA SER A 300 17.33 -2.18 -12.33
C SER A 300 16.18 -1.51 -11.59
N ARG A 301 15.61 -0.46 -12.19
CA ARG A 301 14.40 0.23 -11.74
C ARG A 301 13.19 -0.27 -12.53
N ALA A 302 12.22 -0.81 -11.82
CA ALA A 302 10.96 -1.26 -12.39
C ALA A 302 9.83 -1.09 -11.37
N PHE A 303 8.58 -1.28 -11.82
CA PHE A 303 7.47 -1.43 -10.90
C PHE A 303 7.73 -2.59 -9.93
N SER A 304 7.37 -2.39 -8.67
CA SER A 304 7.46 -3.42 -7.63
C SER A 304 6.46 -4.55 -7.88
N LYS A 305 6.50 -5.55 -7.00
CA LYS A 305 5.43 -6.56 -6.90
C LYS A 305 4.06 -5.89 -6.77
N ILE A 306 3.02 -6.60 -7.19
CA ILE A 306 1.62 -6.22 -6.98
C ILE A 306 1.26 -6.45 -5.51
N TYR A 307 0.95 -5.37 -4.80
CA TYR A 307 0.46 -5.38 -3.43
C TYR A 307 -0.86 -4.59 -3.32
N ASP A 308 -1.58 -4.84 -2.23
CA ASP A 308 -2.89 -4.24 -1.92
C ASP A 308 -3.94 -4.30 -3.06
N PRO A 309 -4.13 -5.46 -3.76
CA PRO A 309 -5.14 -5.54 -4.82
C PRO A 309 -6.56 -5.78 -4.27
N ALA A 310 -6.92 -5.15 -3.16
CA ALA A 310 -8.19 -5.41 -2.47
C ALA A 310 -9.40 -5.00 -3.34
N PRO A 311 -10.39 -5.90 -3.55
CA PRO A 311 -11.54 -5.61 -4.41
C PRO A 311 -12.59 -4.78 -3.67
N MET A 312 -12.27 -3.50 -3.42
CA MET A 312 -13.05 -2.59 -2.58
C MET A 312 -14.50 -2.37 -3.06
N ARG A 313 -14.79 -2.64 -4.34
CA ARG A 313 -16.16 -2.56 -4.90
C ARG A 313 -17.12 -3.62 -4.34
N ALA A 314 -16.61 -4.58 -3.55
CA ALA A 314 -17.44 -5.44 -2.71
C ALA A 314 -18.25 -4.67 -1.66
N TYR A 315 -17.81 -3.46 -1.27
CA TYR A 315 -18.45 -2.63 -0.26
C TYR A 315 -19.17 -1.44 -0.91
N ALA A 316 -20.45 -1.25 -0.59
CA ALA A 316 -21.29 -0.21 -1.21
C ALA A 316 -20.70 1.21 -1.11
N GLN A 317 -20.05 1.52 0.02
CA GLN A 317 -19.39 2.80 0.28
C GLN A 317 -18.18 3.09 -0.64
N HIS A 318 -17.68 2.06 -1.35
CA HIS A 318 -16.48 2.11 -2.19
C HIS A 318 -16.74 1.58 -3.60
N ASP A 319 -17.98 1.68 -4.10
CA ASP A 319 -18.37 1.18 -5.42
C ASP A 319 -17.97 2.13 -6.56
N MET A 320 -16.73 2.61 -6.53
CA MET A 320 -16.13 3.41 -7.60
C MET A 320 -15.37 2.49 -8.56
N LEU A 321 -15.45 2.73 -9.87
CA LEU A 321 -14.70 1.95 -10.86
C LEU A 321 -13.18 2.14 -10.71
N SER A 322 -12.76 3.38 -10.44
CA SER A 322 -11.36 3.78 -10.25
C SER A 322 -11.32 5.07 -9.44
N VAL A 323 -10.49 5.11 -8.39
CA VAL A 323 -10.22 6.30 -7.57
C VAL A 323 -9.45 7.39 -8.30
N MET A 324 -8.70 7.04 -9.35
CA MET A 324 -8.01 8.01 -10.22
C MET A 324 -8.63 8.04 -11.62
N PRO A 325 -8.73 9.22 -12.28
CA PRO A 325 -9.26 9.30 -13.63
C PRO A 325 -8.32 8.68 -14.67
N PHE A 326 -8.91 8.18 -15.75
CA PHE A 326 -8.22 7.58 -16.89
C PHE A 326 -9.00 7.84 -18.18
N GLY A 327 -8.31 8.10 -19.28
CA GLY A 327 -8.90 8.11 -20.64
C GLY A 327 -10.11 9.02 -20.83
N GLU A 328 -10.30 10.02 -19.97
CA GLU A 328 -11.47 10.91 -19.93
C GLU A 328 -12.78 10.15 -19.66
N TYR A 329 -12.74 9.00 -18.97
CA TYR A 329 -13.91 8.18 -18.67
C TYR A 329 -15.02 8.99 -17.99
N GLY A 330 -16.23 8.95 -18.56
CA GLY A 330 -17.40 9.66 -18.03
C GLY A 330 -17.39 11.16 -18.28
N GLU A 331 -16.35 11.74 -18.90
CA GLU A 331 -16.35 13.13 -19.34
C GLU A 331 -17.17 13.29 -20.62
N THR A 332 -17.87 14.42 -20.76
CA THR A 332 -18.53 14.81 -22.01
C THR A 332 -17.60 15.78 -22.74
N ILE A 333 -17.05 15.36 -23.86
CA ILE A 333 -16.13 16.17 -24.65
C ILE A 333 -16.92 17.17 -25.48
N ASP A 334 -16.35 18.36 -25.69
CA ASP A 334 -16.89 19.38 -26.57
C ASP A 334 -17.30 18.79 -27.93
N GLY A 335 -18.59 18.91 -28.26
CA GLY A 335 -19.17 18.39 -29.50
C GLY A 335 -19.68 16.95 -29.45
N SER A 336 -19.69 16.29 -28.27
CA SER A 336 -20.36 15.00 -28.05
C SER A 336 -21.56 15.14 -27.12
N ASP A 337 -22.69 14.52 -27.49
CA ASP A 337 -23.88 14.44 -26.63
C ASP A 337 -23.83 13.28 -25.62
N THR A 338 -22.81 12.41 -25.72
CA THR A 338 -22.65 11.23 -24.86
C THR A 338 -21.31 11.26 -24.12
N PRO A 339 -21.27 10.89 -22.83
CA PRO A 339 -20.03 10.73 -22.09
C PRO A 339 -19.15 9.63 -22.68
N VAL A 340 -17.84 9.75 -22.49
CA VAL A 340 -16.87 8.73 -22.92
C VAL A 340 -17.14 7.42 -22.21
N SER A 341 -17.42 6.38 -22.99
CA SER A 341 -17.67 5.03 -22.49
C SER A 341 -16.40 4.37 -21.92
N LEU A 342 -16.57 3.29 -21.16
CA LEU A 342 -15.44 2.53 -20.59
C LEU A 342 -14.46 2.06 -21.66
N LYS A 343 -14.97 1.48 -22.75
CA LYS A 343 -14.14 0.99 -23.85
C LYS A 343 -13.34 2.11 -24.50
N GLN A 344 -13.98 3.23 -24.82
CA GLN A 344 -13.31 4.40 -25.39
C GLN A 344 -12.24 4.96 -24.45
N ALA A 345 -12.51 5.04 -23.14
CA ALA A 345 -11.54 5.50 -22.16
C ALA A 345 -10.34 4.54 -22.04
N VAL A 346 -10.59 3.23 -22.03
CA VAL A 346 -9.53 2.21 -22.04
C VAL A 346 -8.66 2.33 -23.29
N GLU A 347 -9.25 2.49 -24.47
CA GLU A 347 -8.52 2.68 -25.73
C GLU A 347 -7.68 3.96 -25.72
N ARG A 348 -8.22 5.06 -25.14
CA ARG A 348 -7.49 6.33 -24.99
C ARG A 348 -6.29 6.17 -24.08
N PHE A 349 -6.49 5.55 -22.92
CA PHE A 349 -5.41 5.30 -21.99
C PHE A 349 -4.36 4.34 -22.56
N ALA A 350 -4.76 3.32 -23.30
CA ALA A 350 -3.84 2.42 -24.01
C ALA A 350 -2.96 3.19 -25.02
N ARG A 351 -3.53 4.17 -25.74
CA ARG A 351 -2.76 5.06 -26.62
C ARG A 351 -1.77 5.92 -25.84
N SER A 352 -2.17 6.47 -24.69
CA SER A 352 -1.25 7.17 -23.77
C SER A 352 -0.09 6.27 -23.32
N CYS A 353 -0.34 4.97 -23.17
CA CYS A 353 0.66 3.95 -22.88
C CYS A 353 1.52 3.53 -24.10
N GLY A 354 1.25 4.05 -25.30
CA GLY A 354 1.96 3.70 -26.52
C GLY A 354 1.59 2.34 -27.10
N LEU A 355 0.44 1.78 -26.71
CA LEU A 355 -0.05 0.49 -27.19
C LEU A 355 -0.84 0.65 -28.49
N SER A 356 -0.56 -0.23 -29.46
CA SER A 356 -1.39 -0.38 -30.66
C SER A 356 -2.74 -1.02 -30.32
N LYS A 357 -3.73 -0.85 -31.20
CA LYS A 357 -5.05 -1.48 -31.04
C LYS A 357 -4.96 -2.99 -30.81
N THR A 358 -4.15 -3.70 -31.60
CA THR A 358 -3.97 -5.14 -31.48
C THR A 358 -3.34 -5.55 -30.15
N GLN A 359 -2.35 -4.79 -29.65
CA GLN A 359 -1.76 -5.06 -28.33
C GLN A 359 -2.79 -4.85 -27.22
N THR A 360 -3.58 -3.77 -27.31
CA THR A 360 -4.66 -3.46 -26.36
C THR A 360 -5.70 -4.58 -26.31
N GLU A 361 -6.19 -5.04 -27.46
CA GLU A 361 -7.15 -6.14 -27.57
C GLU A 361 -6.56 -7.43 -26.98
N THR A 362 -5.31 -7.77 -27.33
CA THR A 362 -4.61 -8.96 -26.81
C THR A 362 -4.48 -8.93 -25.27
N ILE A 363 -4.12 -7.77 -24.69
CA ILE A 363 -3.99 -7.61 -23.24
C ILE A 363 -5.35 -7.77 -22.56
N ILE A 364 -6.40 -7.15 -23.11
CA ILE A 364 -7.76 -7.24 -22.55
C ILE A 364 -8.29 -8.68 -22.63
N GLU A 365 -8.12 -9.36 -23.76
CA GLU A 365 -8.53 -10.76 -23.95
C GLU A 365 -7.79 -11.69 -22.99
N ASN A 366 -6.47 -11.53 -22.85
CA ASN A 366 -5.69 -12.28 -21.88
C ASN A 366 -6.17 -12.04 -20.45
N ALA A 367 -6.39 -10.78 -20.06
CA ALA A 367 -6.87 -10.44 -18.72
C ALA A 367 -8.28 -11.00 -18.46
N LEU A 368 -9.19 -10.94 -19.43
CA LEU A 368 -10.52 -11.55 -19.36
C LEU A 368 -10.45 -13.07 -19.19
N SER A 369 -9.54 -13.74 -19.90
CA SER A 369 -9.31 -15.18 -19.78
C SER A 369 -8.75 -15.54 -18.39
N LYS A 370 -7.74 -14.82 -17.91
CA LYS A 370 -7.12 -15.04 -16.60
C LYS A 370 -8.05 -14.78 -15.42
N THR A 371 -9.09 -13.97 -15.63
CA THR A 371 -10.10 -13.65 -14.61
C THR A 371 -11.44 -14.34 -14.84
N ALA A 372 -11.51 -15.35 -15.73
CA ALA A 372 -12.77 -16.00 -16.10
C ALA A 372 -13.51 -16.61 -14.89
N GLU A 373 -12.77 -17.26 -13.99
CA GLU A 373 -13.31 -17.91 -12.80
C GLU A 373 -13.47 -16.98 -11.59
N PHE A 374 -13.18 -15.67 -11.74
CA PHE A 374 -13.17 -14.73 -10.62
C PHE A 374 -14.51 -14.72 -9.86
N ASN A 375 -15.63 -14.58 -10.58
CA ASN A 375 -16.95 -14.53 -9.97
C ASN A 375 -17.33 -15.82 -9.25
N ALA A 376 -17.03 -16.97 -9.86
CA ALA A 376 -17.29 -18.29 -9.26
C ALA A 376 -16.47 -18.47 -7.97
N ARG A 377 -15.23 -17.98 -7.93
CA ARG A 377 -14.37 -18.01 -6.74
C ARG A 377 -14.84 -17.03 -5.66
N VAL A 378 -15.34 -15.85 -6.03
CA VAL A 378 -15.96 -14.89 -5.08
C VAL A 378 -17.17 -15.52 -4.39
N ASP A 379 -18.03 -16.22 -5.13
CA ASP A 379 -19.24 -16.86 -4.60
C ASP A 379 -18.91 -17.92 -3.52
N GLN A 380 -17.77 -18.59 -3.68
CA GLN A 380 -17.28 -19.63 -2.77
C GLN A 380 -16.56 -19.11 -1.51
N LEU A 381 -16.31 -17.81 -1.40
CA LEU A 381 -15.67 -17.23 -0.21
C LEU A 381 -16.54 -17.44 1.03
N LYS A 382 -15.92 -17.74 2.17
CA LYS A 382 -16.64 -18.16 3.38
C LYS A 382 -16.91 -17.02 4.33
N THR A 383 -15.98 -16.06 4.43
CA THR A 383 -16.08 -14.98 5.43
C THR A 383 -16.70 -13.71 4.85
N VAL A 384 -16.80 -13.60 3.53
CA VAL A 384 -17.42 -12.46 2.85
C VAL A 384 -18.94 -12.57 2.95
N PRO A 385 -19.68 -11.54 3.38
CA PRO A 385 -21.14 -11.57 3.39
C PRO A 385 -21.72 -11.72 1.99
N ASP A 386 -22.85 -12.42 1.87
CA ASP A 386 -23.45 -12.70 0.56
C ASP A 386 -23.83 -11.44 -0.21
N GLU A 387 -24.32 -10.39 0.46
CA GLU A 387 -24.60 -9.11 -0.19
C GLU A 387 -23.35 -8.52 -0.86
N ASN A 388 -22.20 -8.58 -0.19
CA ASN A 388 -20.92 -8.09 -0.71
C ASN A 388 -20.44 -8.92 -1.89
N LYS A 389 -20.57 -10.26 -1.83
CA LYS A 389 -20.28 -11.14 -2.97
C LYS A 389 -21.12 -10.80 -4.18
N GLN A 390 -22.45 -10.74 -4.00
CA GLN A 390 -23.40 -10.46 -5.08
C GLN A 390 -23.16 -9.09 -5.70
N ARG A 391 -22.83 -8.08 -4.89
CA ARG A 391 -22.41 -6.76 -5.38
C ARG A 391 -21.15 -6.87 -6.23
N LEU A 392 -20.08 -7.46 -5.70
CA LEU A 392 -18.80 -7.55 -6.40
C LEU A 392 -18.96 -8.28 -7.74
N ILE A 393 -19.62 -9.43 -7.74
CA ILE A 393 -19.93 -10.23 -8.94
C ILE A 393 -20.68 -9.38 -9.97
N LYS A 394 -21.79 -8.76 -9.57
CA LYS A 394 -22.60 -7.90 -10.46
C LYS A 394 -21.76 -6.76 -11.07
N GLN A 395 -20.92 -6.12 -10.25
CA GLN A 395 -20.10 -5.00 -10.69
C GLN A 395 -19.00 -5.41 -11.66
N VAL A 396 -18.36 -6.56 -11.43
CA VAL A 396 -17.36 -7.13 -12.34
C VAL A 396 -18.00 -7.62 -13.64
N GLU A 397 -19.18 -8.25 -13.61
CA GLU A 397 -19.90 -8.67 -14.83
C GLU A 397 -20.29 -7.48 -15.71
N LEU A 398 -20.68 -6.36 -15.11
CA LEU A 398 -20.98 -5.14 -15.85
C LEU A 398 -19.73 -4.62 -16.58
N VAL A 399 -18.58 -4.62 -15.91
CA VAL A 399 -17.29 -4.22 -16.51
C VAL A 399 -16.90 -5.17 -17.64
N ARG A 400 -16.96 -6.49 -17.41
CA ARG A 400 -16.63 -7.51 -18.41
C ARG A 400 -17.45 -7.32 -19.69
N ARG A 401 -18.77 -7.15 -19.58
CA ARG A 401 -19.65 -6.89 -20.72
C ARG A 401 -19.28 -5.61 -21.47
N LYS A 402 -18.92 -4.54 -20.76
CA LYS A 402 -18.52 -3.26 -21.37
C LYS A 402 -17.16 -3.30 -22.06
N LEU A 403 -16.28 -4.22 -21.68
CA LEU A 403 -14.97 -4.40 -22.34
C LEU A 403 -15.07 -5.36 -23.54
N GLN A 404 -16.00 -6.33 -23.51
CA GLN A 404 -16.22 -7.30 -24.59
C GLN A 404 -17.11 -6.77 -25.72
N GLY A 405 -18.14 -5.98 -25.39
CA GLY A 405 -18.94 -5.22 -26.38
C GLY A 405 -18.14 -4.06 -26.95
#